data_AF-A0A8T6LY46-F1
#
_entry.id   AF-A0A8T6LY46-F1
#
_cell.length_a   1.000
_cell.length_b   1.000
_cell.length_c   1.000
_cell.angle_alpha   90.00
_cell.angle_beta   90.00
_cell.angle_gamma   90.00
#
_symmetry.space_group_name_H-M   'P 1'
#
loop_
_entity.id
_entity.type
_entity.pdbx_description
1 polymer ?
#
loop_
_entity_poly.entity_id
_entity_poly.type
_entity_poly.pdbx_seq_one_letter_code
_entity_poly.pdbx_strand_id
1 'polypeptide(L)'
;IHGENVTGKTQDKITQIIGKYSLQGYNIKHVFFGHLHSSYDSDFFSRNSSLCGSNTYNENALQLLGKAAQNFHILSDDGEMDSIKVDLQFSKGDGYDIQDVLEAYHCKSADKLHKNETIMRIII
;
A
#
# COMPACT_ATOMS: atom_id res chain seq x y z
N ILE A 1 1.69 16.37 3.05
CA ILE A 1 0.28 15.95 2.86
C ILE A 1 0.24 14.44 3.03
N HIS A 2 -0.63 13.89 3.89
CA HIS A 2 -0.68 12.45 4.17
C HIS A 2 -2.10 12.04 4.63
N GLY A 3 -2.44 10.76 4.50
CA GLY A 3 -3.67 10.17 5.08
C GLY A 3 -4.92 10.22 4.19
N GLU A 4 -4.80 10.51 2.90
CA GLU A 4 -5.93 10.43 1.96
C GLU A 4 -6.21 8.97 1.59
N ASN A 5 -7.50 8.59 1.61
CA ASN A 5 -7.91 7.25 1.23
C ASN A 5 -8.10 7.15 -0.29
N VAL A 6 -7.30 6.29 -0.92
CA VAL A 6 -7.41 5.99 -2.36
C VAL A 6 -8.04 4.61 -2.53
N THR A 7 -9.35 4.58 -2.76
CA THR A 7 -10.12 3.34 -2.98
C THR A 7 -10.99 3.45 -4.23
N GLY A 8 -11.21 2.32 -4.92
CA GLY A 8 -12.02 2.27 -6.13
C GLY A 8 -11.31 2.87 -7.36
N LYS A 9 -11.98 3.80 -8.06
CA LYS A 9 -11.47 4.44 -9.28
C LYS A 9 -10.28 5.35 -8.96
N THR A 10 -9.10 4.75 -9.02
CA THR A 10 -7.83 5.36 -8.58
C THR A 10 -7.57 6.69 -9.29
N GLN A 11 -7.63 6.71 -10.62
CA GLN A 11 -7.37 7.92 -11.41
C GLN A 11 -8.25 9.10 -10.98
N ASP A 12 -9.57 8.88 -10.91
CA ASP A 12 -10.54 9.91 -10.54
C ASP A 12 -10.25 10.48 -9.14
N LYS A 13 -9.85 9.61 -8.20
CA LYS A 13 -9.48 10.04 -6.85
C LYS A 13 -8.19 10.82 -6.79
N ILE A 14 -7.17 10.43 -7.54
CA ILE A 14 -5.93 11.20 -7.64
C ILE A 14 -6.21 12.60 -8.20
N THR A 15 -7.01 12.70 -9.25
CA THR A 15 -7.43 14.00 -9.80
C THR A 15 -8.16 14.86 -8.78
N GLN A 16 -9.06 14.27 -7.98
CA GLN A 16 -9.77 14.98 -6.90
C GLN A 16 -8.81 15.47 -5.80
N ILE A 17 -7.82 14.66 -5.42
CA ILE A 17 -6.80 15.03 -4.42
C ILE A 17 -5.96 16.20 -4.95
N ILE A 18 -5.44 16.11 -6.17
CA ILE A 18 -4.65 17.18 -6.79
C ILE A 18 -5.48 18.47 -6.85
N GLY A 19 -6.74 18.41 -7.30
CA GLY A 19 -7.63 19.56 -7.37
C GLY A 19 -7.89 20.21 -6.00
N LYS A 20 -8.19 19.39 -4.97
CA LYS A 20 -8.41 19.85 -3.59
C LYS A 20 -7.21 20.65 -3.06
N TYR A 21 -6.00 20.13 -3.26
CA TYR A 21 -4.78 20.78 -2.75
C TYR A 21 -4.32 21.95 -3.60
N SER A 22 -4.59 21.92 -4.91
CA SER A 22 -4.40 23.08 -5.80
C SER A 22 -5.20 24.29 -5.34
N LEU A 23 -6.45 24.10 -4.91
CA LEU A 23 -7.28 25.17 -4.32
C LEU A 23 -6.71 25.75 -3.00
N GLN A 24 -5.86 24.99 -2.31
CA GLN A 24 -5.17 25.43 -1.10
C GLN A 24 -3.80 26.07 -1.40
N GLY A 25 -3.45 26.23 -2.68
CA GLY A 25 -2.17 26.80 -3.12
C GLY A 25 -1.03 25.78 -3.20
N TYR A 26 -1.29 24.48 -3.02
CA TYR A 26 -0.28 23.43 -3.13
C TYR A 26 -0.31 22.80 -4.52
N ASN A 27 0.82 22.83 -5.23
CA ASN A 27 0.99 22.14 -6.50
C ASN A 27 1.49 20.70 -6.26
N ILE A 28 0.59 19.73 -6.33
CA ILE A 28 0.94 18.30 -6.26
C ILE A 28 1.33 17.84 -7.67
N LYS A 29 2.61 17.53 -7.87
CA LYS A 29 3.10 16.95 -9.12
C LYS A 29 2.80 15.46 -9.24
N HIS A 30 2.88 14.73 -8.13
CA HIS A 30 2.81 13.29 -8.13
C HIS A 30 2.34 12.74 -6.77
N VAL A 31 1.60 11.62 -6.77
CA VAL A 31 1.04 11.00 -5.56
C VAL A 31 1.58 9.59 -5.36
N PHE A 32 2.22 9.35 -4.21
CA PHE A 32 2.66 8.01 -3.80
C PHE A 32 1.68 7.38 -2.83
N PHE A 33 1.28 6.14 -3.08
CA PHE A 33 0.45 5.37 -2.14
C PHE A 33 0.68 3.86 -2.27
N GLY A 34 0.06 3.07 -1.38
CA GLY A 34 0.21 1.62 -1.32
C GLY A 34 -1.11 0.92 -1.07
N HIS A 35 -1.10 -0.11 -0.21
CA HIS A 35 -2.24 -0.92 0.21
C HIS A 35 -2.82 -1.88 -0.83
N LEU A 36 -2.83 -1.52 -2.12
CA LEU A 36 -3.15 -2.47 -3.19
C LEU A 36 -1.88 -3.27 -3.54
N HIS A 37 -1.95 -4.59 -3.43
CA HIS A 37 -0.81 -5.51 -3.60
C HIS A 37 -0.40 -5.68 -5.08
N SER A 38 -0.13 -4.57 -5.77
CA SER A 38 0.31 -4.54 -7.16
C SER A 38 1.06 -3.24 -7.45
N SER A 39 2.29 -3.36 -7.95
CA SER A 39 3.13 -2.22 -8.28
C SER A 39 2.74 -1.64 -9.63
N TYR A 40 2.51 -0.34 -9.66
CA TYR A 40 2.03 0.39 -10.83
C TYR A 40 2.65 1.78 -10.86
N ASP A 41 2.99 2.25 -12.06
CA ASP A 41 3.57 3.57 -12.28
C ASP A 41 2.77 4.29 -13.38
N SER A 42 2.41 5.54 -13.12
CA SER A 42 1.50 6.36 -13.93
C SER A 42 1.95 7.80 -13.94
N ASP A 43 1.35 8.62 -14.80
CA ASP A 43 1.72 10.03 -14.97
C ASP A 43 1.63 10.84 -13.67
N PHE A 44 0.55 10.65 -12.90
CA PHE A 44 0.27 11.46 -11.70
C PHE A 44 0.35 10.68 -10.38
N PHE A 45 0.58 9.37 -10.44
CA PHE A 45 0.72 8.56 -9.25
C PHE A 45 1.53 7.28 -9.48
N SER A 46 2.16 6.82 -8.41
CA SER A 46 2.82 5.53 -8.36
C SER A 46 2.38 4.79 -7.12
N ARG A 47 2.21 3.48 -7.30
CA ARG A 47 1.67 2.59 -6.30
C ARG A 47 2.62 1.43 -6.07
N ASN A 48 3.01 1.21 -4.83
CA ASN A 48 3.88 0.11 -4.44
C ASN A 48 3.09 -1.10 -3.94
N SER A 49 3.52 -2.30 -4.35
CA SER A 49 2.99 -3.58 -3.86
C SER A 49 3.58 -3.95 -2.49
N SER A 50 3.22 -5.13 -2.01
CA SER A 50 3.90 -5.79 -0.90
C SER A 50 5.34 -6.18 -1.27
N LEU A 51 6.20 -6.26 -0.24
CA LEU A 51 7.58 -6.77 -0.36
C LEU A 51 7.62 -8.28 -0.61
N CYS A 52 6.63 -9.01 -0.09
CA CYS A 52 6.37 -10.38 -0.51
C CYS A 52 5.44 -10.38 -1.73
N GLY A 53 5.58 -11.38 -2.59
CA GLY A 53 4.70 -11.53 -3.75
C GLY A 53 3.28 -11.88 -3.35
N SER A 54 2.54 -12.52 -4.26
CA SER A 54 1.20 -13.00 -3.94
C SER A 54 1.17 -13.85 -2.67
N ASN A 55 0.14 -13.62 -1.87
CA ASN A 55 -0.18 -14.31 -0.63
C ASN A 55 -1.67 -14.69 -0.64
N THR A 56 -2.09 -15.52 0.32
CA THR A 56 -3.47 -16.03 0.35
C THR A 56 -4.53 -14.91 0.39
N TYR A 57 -4.20 -13.74 0.93
CA TYR A 57 -5.12 -12.60 0.99
C TYR A 57 -5.31 -11.94 -0.39
N ASN A 58 -4.24 -11.60 -1.12
CA ASN A 58 -4.43 -10.90 -2.39
C ASN A 58 -4.97 -11.80 -3.51
N GLU A 59 -4.63 -13.10 -3.50
CA GLU A 59 -5.17 -14.06 -4.46
C GLU A 59 -6.67 -14.29 -4.25
N ASN A 60 -7.08 -14.60 -3.01
CA ASN A 60 -8.45 -15.03 -2.74
C ASN A 60 -9.41 -13.87 -2.45
N ALA A 61 -8.97 -12.80 -1.80
CA ALA A 61 -9.83 -11.69 -1.42
C ALA A 61 -9.85 -10.55 -2.45
N LEU A 62 -8.73 -10.32 -3.15
CA LEU A 62 -8.60 -9.23 -4.12
C LEU A 62 -8.58 -9.71 -5.58
N GLN A 63 -8.45 -11.01 -5.83
CA GLN A 63 -8.26 -11.58 -7.17
C GLN A 63 -7.10 -10.94 -7.93
N LEU A 64 -6.05 -10.55 -7.20
CA LEU A 64 -4.86 -9.90 -7.74
C LEU A 64 -3.67 -10.84 -7.61
N LEU A 65 -3.24 -11.40 -8.74
CA LEU A 65 -1.95 -12.08 -8.85
C LEU A 65 -0.85 -11.03 -9.00
N GLY A 66 0.12 -11.07 -8.09
CA GLY A 66 1.21 -10.10 -8.03
C GLY A 66 2.57 -10.76 -7.82
N LYS A 67 3.60 -10.21 -8.48
CA LYS A 67 4.99 -10.49 -8.12
C LYS A 67 5.40 -9.60 -6.94
N ALA A 68 6.41 -10.05 -6.21
CA ALA A 68 7.14 -9.18 -5.30
C ALA A 68 7.81 -8.11 -6.17
N ALA A 69 7.42 -6.85 -6.04
CA ALA A 69 7.95 -5.76 -6.85
C ALA A 69 7.76 -4.42 -6.12
N GLN A 70 8.61 -3.45 -6.41
CA GLN A 70 8.51 -2.07 -5.91
C GLN A 70 8.81 -1.11 -7.06
N ASN A 71 8.32 0.12 -6.97
CA ASN A 71 8.75 1.20 -7.85
C ASN A 71 9.93 1.92 -7.21
N PHE A 72 10.96 2.18 -8.01
CA PHE A 72 12.11 2.99 -7.67
C PHE A 72 12.00 4.31 -8.42
N HIS A 73 12.06 5.42 -7.68
CA HIS A 73 11.89 6.76 -8.20
C HIS A 73 13.20 7.54 -8.03
N ILE A 74 13.68 8.13 -9.11
CA ILE A 74 14.82 9.06 -9.12
C ILE A 74 14.23 10.45 -9.33
N LEU A 75 14.41 11.33 -8.36
CA LEU A 75 13.98 12.72 -8.47
C LEU A 75 15.21 13.60 -8.72
N SER A 76 15.14 14.38 -9.79
CA SER A 76 16.13 15.39 -10.14
C SER A 76 15.83 16.73 -9.45
N ASP A 77 16.83 17.59 -9.31
CA ASP A 77 16.70 18.90 -8.64
C ASP A 77 15.75 19.86 -9.36
N ASP A 78 15.57 19.69 -10.68
CA ASP A 78 14.58 20.40 -11.50
C ASP A 78 13.14 19.89 -11.31
N GLY A 79 12.99 18.80 -10.55
CA GLY A 79 11.73 18.16 -10.27
C GLY A 79 11.23 17.25 -11.40
N GLU A 80 12.10 16.82 -12.31
CA GLU A 80 11.88 15.63 -13.13
C GLU A 80 11.89 14.37 -12.25
N MET A 81 11.12 13.36 -12.66
CA MET A 81 11.03 12.09 -11.95
C MET A 81 11.10 10.93 -12.94
N ASP A 82 12.15 10.13 -12.82
CA ASP A 82 12.26 8.85 -13.52
C ASP A 82 11.79 7.73 -12.59
N SER A 83 11.00 6.81 -13.14
CA SER A 83 10.42 5.71 -12.38
C SER A 83 10.71 4.39 -13.06
N ILE A 84 11.11 3.39 -12.27
CA ILE A 84 11.33 2.03 -12.75
C ILE A 84 10.66 1.05 -11.80
N LYS A 85 9.86 0.13 -12.34
CA LYS A 85 9.38 -1.01 -11.58
C LYS A 85 10.48 -2.07 -11.48
N VAL A 86 10.82 -2.44 -10.25
CA VAL A 86 11.84 -3.45 -9.93
C VAL A 86 11.17 -4.68 -9.34
N ASP A 87 11.36 -5.84 -9.97
CA ASP A 87 10.97 -7.13 -9.40
C ASP A 87 11.89 -7.45 -8.21
N LEU A 88 11.32 -7.76 -7.06
CA LEU A 88 12.05 -8.18 -5.87
C LEU A 88 12.38 -9.66 -5.96
N GLN A 89 13.66 -9.99 -5.77
CA GLN A 89 14.12 -11.37 -5.73
C GLN A 89 14.15 -11.90 -4.29
N PHE A 90 14.09 -13.23 -4.17
CA PHE A 90 14.33 -13.90 -2.90
C PHE A 90 15.77 -13.61 -2.42
N SER A 91 15.88 -12.91 -1.29
CA SER A 91 17.15 -12.63 -0.62
C SER A 91 17.42 -13.72 0.43
N LYS A 92 18.63 -14.28 0.43
CA LYS A 92 19.16 -15.16 1.50
C LYS A 92 19.91 -14.36 2.57
N GLY A 93 19.49 -13.13 2.84
CA GLY A 93 20.03 -12.33 3.93
C GLY A 93 19.31 -12.60 5.23
N ASP A 94 20.03 -12.46 6.35
CA ASP A 94 19.39 -12.31 7.65
C ASP A 94 18.54 -11.04 7.58
N GLY A 95 17.22 -11.20 7.71
CA GLY A 95 16.30 -10.07 7.75
C GLY A 95 16.62 -9.16 8.95
N TYR A 96 16.07 -7.95 8.95
CA TYR A 96 16.14 -7.12 10.15
C TYR A 96 15.41 -7.83 11.29
N ASP A 97 16.00 -7.84 12.48
CA ASP A 97 15.33 -8.31 13.69
C ASP A 97 14.28 -7.26 14.12
N ILE A 98 13.11 -7.37 13.50
CA ILE A 98 11.98 -6.48 13.70
C ILE A 98 10.91 -7.12 14.57
N GLN A 99 11.19 -8.22 15.27
CA GLN A 99 10.16 -8.90 16.09
C GLN A 99 9.60 -7.95 17.15
N ASP A 100 10.46 -7.31 17.93
CA ASP A 100 10.05 -6.35 18.97
C ASP A 100 9.28 -5.16 18.38
N VAL A 101 9.66 -4.71 17.18
CA VAL A 101 9.00 -3.60 16.48
C VAL A 101 7.64 -4.03 15.95
N LEU A 102 7.54 -5.22 15.34
CA LEU A 102 6.28 -5.77 14.87
C LEU A 102 5.31 -5.92 16.04
N GLU A 103 5.76 -6.48 17.16
CA GLU A 103 4.97 -6.63 18.38
C GLU A 103 4.48 -5.29 18.94
N ALA A 104 5.35 -4.28 19.01
CA ALA A 104 5.00 -2.94 19.48
C ALA A 104 3.92 -2.24 18.63
N TYR A 105 3.85 -2.55 17.33
CA TYR A 105 2.88 -1.96 16.41
C TYR A 105 1.70 -2.90 16.04
N HIS A 106 1.66 -4.12 16.58
CA HIS A 106 0.58 -5.09 16.34
C HIS A 106 -0.63 -4.84 17.25
N CYS A 107 -1.22 -3.64 17.19
CA CYS A 107 -2.38 -3.26 18.02
C CYS A 107 -3.69 -4.04 17.71
N LYS A 108 -3.68 -5.06 16.84
CA LYS A 108 -4.89 -5.76 16.38
C LYS A 108 -4.88 -7.29 16.48
N SER A 109 -3.84 -7.94 17.02
CA SER A 109 -3.81 -9.42 17.05
C SER A 109 -4.04 -10.07 18.40
N ALA A 110 -3.80 -9.40 19.53
CA ALA A 110 -4.05 -10.01 20.84
C ALA A 110 -5.53 -10.36 21.01
N ASP A 111 -6.42 -9.38 20.76
CA ASP A 111 -7.86 -9.56 20.89
C ASP A 111 -8.47 -10.55 19.89
N LYS A 112 -7.86 -10.70 18.71
CA LYS A 112 -8.28 -11.67 17.68
C LYS A 112 -7.77 -13.09 17.90
N LEU A 113 -6.83 -13.27 18.85
CA LEU A 113 -6.34 -14.59 19.26
C LEU A 113 -7.32 -15.29 20.22
N HIS A 114 -8.17 -14.52 20.89
CA HIS A 114 -9.18 -15.07 21.80
C HIS A 114 -10.32 -15.72 20.99
N LYS A 115 -10.64 -16.98 21.30
CA LYS A 115 -11.83 -17.64 20.76
C LYS A 115 -13.07 -16.87 21.23
N ASN A 116 -13.74 -16.19 20.31
CA ASN A 116 -15.05 -15.61 20.58
C ASN A 116 -16.05 -16.75 20.83
N GLU A 117 -16.68 -16.75 21.99
CA GLU A 117 -17.76 -17.68 22.32
C GLU A 117 -19.10 -16.98 22.12
N THR A 118 -19.99 -17.57 21.32
CA THR A 118 -21.32 -17.00 21.07
C THR A 118 -22.21 -17.27 22.27
N ILE A 119 -22.39 -16.26 23.12
CA ILE A 119 -23.19 -16.36 24.36
C ILE A 119 -24.70 -16.41 24.05
N MET A 120 -25.14 -15.83 22.94
CA MET A 120 -26.55 -15.87 22.52
C MET A 120 -26.67 -15.77 21.00
N ARG A 121 -27.43 -16.67 20.39
CA ARG A 121 -27.77 -16.65 18.95
C ARG A 121 -29.28 -16.74 18.80
N ILE A 122 -29.91 -15.64 18.37
CA ILE A 122 -31.32 -15.61 18.01
C ILE A 122 -31.43 -15.92 16.52
N ILE A 123 -32.18 -16.95 16.18
CA ILE A 123 -32.53 -17.30 14.80
C ILE A 123 -33.99 -16.88 14.61
N ILE A 124 -34.25 -16.11 13.56
CA ILE A 124 -35.60 -15.69 13.15
C ILE A 124 -36.08 -16.62 12.04
#